data_AF-A0A380NXB0-F1
#
_entry.id   AF-A0A380NXB0-F1
#
_cell.length_a   1.000
_cell.length_b   1.000
_cell.length_c   1.000
_cell.angle_alpha   90.00
_cell.angle_beta   90.00
_cell.angle_gamma   90.00
#
_symmetry.space_group_name_H-M   'P 1'
#
loop_
_entity.id
_entity.type
_entity.pdbx_description
1 polymer ?
#
loop_
_entity_poly.entity_id
_entity_poly.type
_entity_poly.pdbx_seq_one_letter_code
_entity_poly.pdbx_strand_id
1 'polypeptide(L)'
;MNKRLESIKEAQTSPLNVIDRSIYEDRLLFQLNADLGRATQIEASTYSDLLNNMMEQVDTSSDAQTKDPDLLIHISVSFETMLERIKRRGRDFEQIENDPSLYEYYKELTERYTKWFEAYDRSPKLQIDGDKYDFVEDEAAAQAVLKQVDDALAELNLKA
;
A
#
# COMPACT_ATOMS: atom_id res chain seq x y z
N MET A 1 7.68 -1.83 14.60
CA MET A 1 6.72 -0.73 14.84
C MET A 1 7.35 0.64 14.63
N ASN A 2 8.48 0.97 15.28
CA ASN A 2 9.16 2.28 15.10
C ASN A 2 9.67 2.56 13.68
N LYS A 3 10.02 1.51 12.93
CA LYS A 3 10.57 1.64 11.57
C LYS A 3 9.68 2.41 10.58
N ARG A 4 8.34 2.30 10.68
CA ARG A 4 7.42 3.03 9.76
C ARG A 4 7.40 4.52 10.04
N LEU A 5 7.35 4.90 11.32
CA LEU A 5 7.45 6.29 11.75
C LEU A 5 8.80 6.89 11.38
N GLU A 6 9.87 6.11 11.54
CA GLU A 6 11.22 6.51 11.12
C GLU A 6 11.26 6.74 9.60
N SER A 7 10.74 5.82 8.78
CA SER A 7 10.68 6.02 7.33
C SER A 7 9.83 7.22 6.90
N ILE A 8 8.72 7.50 7.58
CA ILE A 8 7.91 8.71 7.31
C ILE A 8 8.71 9.97 7.64
N LYS A 9 9.40 9.99 8.80
CA LYS A 9 10.24 11.13 9.21
C LYS A 9 11.44 11.32 8.27
N GLU A 10 12.09 10.24 7.83
CA GLU A 10 13.17 10.28 6.84
C GLU A 10 12.67 10.79 5.49
N ALA A 11 11.50 10.31 5.05
CA ALA A 11 10.82 10.77 3.84
C ALA A 11 10.23 12.20 3.95
N GLN A 12 10.44 12.91 5.05
CA GLN A 12 10.13 14.34 5.16
C GLN A 12 11.37 15.21 5.01
N THR A 13 12.56 14.61 4.85
CA THR A 13 13.83 15.35 4.71
C THR A 13 14.12 15.84 3.29
N SER A 14 13.38 15.36 2.30
CA SER A 14 13.51 15.73 0.87
C SER A 14 12.14 16.07 0.28
N PRO A 15 12.05 16.95 -0.73
CA PRO A 15 10.76 17.32 -1.34
C PRO A 15 10.16 16.23 -2.24
N LEU A 16 10.96 15.28 -2.74
CA LEU A 16 10.50 14.16 -3.58
C LEU A 16 10.93 12.85 -2.95
N ASN A 17 10.01 12.19 -2.23
CA ASN A 17 10.26 10.90 -1.60
C ASN A 17 9.18 9.90 -1.94
N VAL A 18 9.59 8.64 -2.06
CA VAL A 18 8.69 7.51 -2.31
C VAL A 18 8.70 6.62 -1.07
N ILE A 19 7.51 6.32 -0.54
CA ILE A 19 7.33 5.43 0.60
C ILE A 19 6.61 4.18 0.11
N ASP A 20 7.20 3.00 0.35
CA ASP A 20 6.55 1.72 0.05
C ASP A 20 5.53 1.39 1.15
N ARG A 21 4.24 1.34 0.74
CA ARG A 21 3.03 1.18 1.56
C ARG A 21 2.74 2.33 2.52
N SER A 22 1.48 2.73 2.54
CA SER A 22 0.98 3.73 3.48
C SER A 22 0.70 3.12 4.86
N ILE A 23 0.76 3.95 5.91
CA ILE A 23 0.36 3.55 7.27
C ILE A 23 -1.13 3.15 7.33
N TYR A 24 -1.92 3.62 6.37
CA TYR A 24 -3.33 3.30 6.20
C TYR A 24 -3.56 1.85 5.73
N GLU A 25 -2.69 1.35 4.85
CA GLU A 25 -2.71 -0.04 4.36
C GLU A 25 -2.35 -1.03 5.47
N ASP A 26 -1.37 -0.70 6.32
CA ASP A 26 -0.97 -1.59 7.41
C ASP A 26 -2.17 -1.88 8.35
N ARG A 27 -3.00 -0.87 8.67
CA ARG A 27 -4.25 -1.06 9.45
C ARG A 27 -5.22 -2.03 8.77
N LEU A 28 -5.41 -1.90 7.46
CA LEU A 28 -6.29 -2.79 6.68
C LEU A 28 -5.82 -4.24 6.78
N LEU A 29 -4.51 -4.47 6.66
CA LEU A 29 -3.92 -5.80 6.75
C LEU A 29 -4.11 -6.44 8.14
N PHE A 30 -3.92 -5.67 9.23
CA PHE A 30 -4.13 -6.17 10.58
C PHE A 30 -5.58 -6.53 10.85
N GLN A 31 -6.53 -5.70 10.39
CA GLN A 31 -7.96 -6.00 10.50
C GLN A 31 -8.35 -7.24 9.70
N LEU A 32 -7.87 -7.37 8.46
CA LEU A 32 -8.10 -8.58 7.66
C LEU A 32 -7.58 -9.84 8.35
N ASN A 33 -6.36 -9.81 8.89
CA ASN A 33 -5.80 -10.97 9.59
C ASN A 33 -6.63 -11.34 10.83
N ALA A 34 -7.17 -10.36 11.56
CA ALA A 34 -8.06 -10.63 12.68
C ALA A 34 -9.41 -11.20 12.25
N ASP A 35 -9.99 -10.70 11.16
CA ASP A 35 -11.25 -11.20 10.61
C ASP A 35 -11.14 -12.65 10.11
N LEU A 36 -9.98 -13.02 9.59
CA LEU A 36 -9.67 -14.37 9.15
C LEU A 36 -9.19 -15.28 10.30
N GLY A 37 -9.23 -14.81 11.55
CA GLY A 37 -8.84 -15.58 12.73
C GLY A 37 -7.33 -15.89 12.82
N ARG A 38 -6.51 -15.20 12.03
CA ARG A 38 -5.03 -15.31 12.02
C ARG A 38 -4.37 -14.38 13.04
N ALA A 39 -5.11 -13.37 13.50
CA ALA A 39 -4.79 -12.52 14.64
C ALA A 39 -6.01 -12.42 15.56
N THR A 40 -5.82 -11.95 16.78
CA THR A 40 -6.95 -11.67 17.67
C THR A 40 -7.56 -10.30 17.35
N GLN A 41 -8.87 -10.18 17.54
CA GLN A 41 -9.56 -8.89 17.43
C GLN A 41 -9.01 -7.84 18.42
N ILE A 42 -8.49 -8.30 19.57
CA ILE A 42 -7.82 -7.45 20.56
C ILE A 42 -6.51 -6.87 19.99
N GLU A 43 -5.69 -7.68 19.32
CA GLU A 43 -4.46 -7.20 18.68
C GLU A 43 -4.77 -6.19 17.57
N ALA A 44 -5.77 -6.45 16.75
CA ALA A 44 -6.19 -5.50 15.70
C ALA A 44 -6.74 -4.19 16.27
N SER A 45 -7.54 -4.26 17.35
CA SER A 45 -8.04 -3.06 18.05
C SER A 45 -6.89 -2.27 18.66
N THR A 46 -6.00 -2.94 19.40
CA THR A 46 -4.84 -2.30 20.05
C THR A 46 -3.94 -1.62 19.01
N TYR A 47 -3.70 -2.28 17.88
CA TYR A 47 -2.95 -1.68 16.78
C TYR A 47 -3.66 -0.45 16.20
N SER A 48 -4.98 -0.54 15.99
CA SER A 48 -5.80 0.56 15.48
C SER A 48 -5.79 1.75 16.44
N ASP A 49 -5.92 1.52 17.74
CA ASP A 49 -5.92 2.55 18.77
C ASP A 49 -4.56 3.25 18.85
N LEU A 50 -3.47 2.48 18.82
CA LEU A 50 -2.12 3.04 18.78
C LEU A 50 -1.91 3.90 17.52
N LEU A 51 -2.34 3.40 16.36
CA LEU A 51 -2.24 4.12 15.12
C LEU A 51 -3.03 5.43 15.17
N ASN A 52 -4.26 5.40 15.68
CA ASN A 52 -5.11 6.58 15.83
C ASN A 52 -4.46 7.62 16.75
N ASN A 53 -3.91 7.20 17.90
CA ASN A 53 -3.19 8.08 18.81
C ASN A 53 -1.96 8.73 18.14
N MET A 54 -1.23 7.95 17.33
CA MET A 54 -0.09 8.46 16.57
C MET A 54 -0.51 9.43 15.47
N MET A 55 -1.68 9.25 14.87
CA MET A 55 -2.26 10.19 13.90
C MET A 55 -2.67 11.50 14.60
N GLU A 56 -3.43 11.41 15.69
CA GLU A 56 -3.94 12.55 16.44
C GLU A 56 -2.83 13.44 17.03
N GLN A 57 -1.78 12.85 17.62
CA GLN A 57 -0.65 13.63 18.17
C GLN A 57 0.06 14.47 17.11
N VAL A 58 0.08 14.02 15.86
CA VAL A 58 0.74 14.76 14.78
C VAL A 58 -0.14 15.89 14.24
N ASP A 59 -1.47 15.71 14.19
CA ASP A 59 -2.42 16.76 13.78
C ASP A 59 -2.44 17.96 14.75
N THR A 60 -2.15 17.73 16.03
CA THR A 60 -2.13 18.79 17.07
C THR A 60 -0.82 19.58 17.16
N SER A 61 0.19 19.21 16.37
CA SER A 61 1.51 19.88 16.37
C SER A 61 1.48 21.11 15.47
N SER A 62 1.94 22.28 15.93
CA SER A 62 2.07 23.49 15.08
C SER A 62 3.05 23.34 13.91
N ASP A 63 3.89 22.30 13.96
CA ASP A 63 4.79 21.83 12.90
C ASP A 63 4.19 20.64 12.13
N ALA A 64 2.86 20.50 12.08
CA ALA A 64 2.14 19.39 11.44
C ALA A 64 2.51 19.28 9.95
N GLN A 65 3.60 18.56 9.70
CA GLN A 65 3.99 18.07 8.40
C GLN A 65 2.88 17.11 7.96
N THR A 66 2.17 17.51 6.91
CA THR A 66 1.10 16.76 6.25
C THR A 66 1.53 15.31 6.05
N LYS A 67 0.83 14.38 6.72
CA LYS A 67 1.09 12.93 6.64
C LYS A 67 0.45 12.28 5.42
N ASP A 68 -0.52 12.95 4.82
CA ASP A 68 -1.14 12.43 3.61
C ASP A 68 -0.14 12.55 2.46
N PRO A 69 0.11 11.45 1.74
CA PRO A 69 1.03 11.49 0.60
C PRO A 69 0.46 12.45 -0.45
N ASP A 70 1.28 13.26 -1.09
CA ASP A 70 0.80 14.16 -2.15
C ASP A 70 0.20 13.41 -3.34
N LEU A 71 0.58 12.13 -3.51
CA LEU A 71 0.04 11.22 -4.50
C LEU A 71 0.05 9.78 -3.96
N LEU A 72 -1.11 9.10 -3.97
CA LEU A 72 -1.20 7.66 -3.74
C LEU A 72 -1.07 6.90 -5.06
N ILE A 73 -0.06 6.02 -5.16
CA ILE A 73 0.12 5.15 -6.34
C ILE A 73 -0.30 3.73 -5.97
N HIS A 74 -1.27 3.18 -6.71
CA HIS A 74 -1.77 1.82 -6.54
C HIS A 74 -1.53 1.01 -7.80
N ILE A 75 -0.87 -0.15 -7.67
CA ILE A 75 -0.64 -1.08 -8.77
C ILE A 75 -1.74 -2.15 -8.70
N SER A 76 -2.72 -2.04 -9.58
CA SER A 76 -3.82 -2.99 -9.68
C SER A 76 -3.43 -4.14 -10.60
N VAL A 77 -3.61 -5.38 -10.14
CA VAL A 77 -3.42 -6.60 -10.91
C VAL A 77 -4.65 -7.47 -10.76
N SER A 78 -4.98 -8.26 -11.77
CA SER A 78 -6.00 -9.28 -11.65
C SER A 78 -5.61 -10.31 -10.58
N PHE A 79 -6.62 -10.94 -9.99
CA PHE A 79 -6.39 -12.00 -9.00
C PHE A 79 -5.55 -13.14 -9.59
N GLU A 80 -5.79 -13.52 -10.85
CA GLU A 80 -5.01 -14.56 -11.54
C GLU A 80 -3.54 -14.16 -11.70
N THR A 81 -3.26 -12.95 -12.19
CA THR A 81 -1.89 -12.43 -12.35
C THR A 81 -1.18 -12.30 -11.01
N MET A 82 -1.88 -11.93 -9.94
CA MET A 82 -1.32 -11.90 -8.59
C MET A 82 -0.87 -13.29 -8.14
N LEU A 83 -1.69 -14.32 -8.33
CA LEU A 83 -1.36 -15.70 -7.97
C LEU A 83 -0.18 -16.23 -8.78
N GLU A 84 -0.15 -15.96 -10.08
CA GLU A 84 0.97 -16.32 -10.94
C GLU A 84 2.29 -15.69 -10.44
N ARG A 85 2.26 -14.40 -10.09
CA ARG A 85 3.43 -13.69 -9.55
C ARG A 85 3.85 -14.21 -8.16
N ILE A 86 2.90 -14.55 -7.29
CA ILE A 86 3.20 -15.22 -6.00
C ILE A 86 3.91 -16.56 -6.24
N LYS A 87 3.40 -17.36 -7.18
CA LYS A 87 3.99 -18.65 -7.55
C LYS A 87 5.40 -18.48 -8.11
N ARG A 88 5.60 -17.55 -9.04
CA ARG A 88 6.91 -17.24 -9.63
C ARG A 88 7.95 -16.80 -8.60
N ARG A 89 7.54 -16.09 -7.53
CA ARG A 89 8.44 -15.69 -6.44
C ARG A 89 8.96 -16.86 -5.60
N GLY A 90 8.30 -18.02 -5.63
CA GLY A 90 8.80 -19.27 -5.06
C GLY A 90 9.01 -19.26 -3.54
N ARG A 91 8.35 -18.37 -2.80
CA ARG A 91 8.41 -18.37 -1.33
C ARG A 91 7.51 -19.47 -0.79
N ASP A 92 8.09 -20.46 -0.12
CA ASP A 92 7.38 -21.67 0.34
C ASP A 92 6.11 -21.38 1.15
N PHE A 93 6.15 -20.37 2.02
CA PHE A 93 5.05 -19.98 2.89
C PHE A 93 3.94 -19.17 2.18
N GLU A 94 4.16 -18.74 0.93
CA GLU A 94 3.15 -18.03 0.12
C GLU A 94 2.50 -18.95 -0.93
N GLN A 95 2.93 -20.22 -1.03
CA GLN A 95 2.41 -21.14 -2.06
C GLN A 95 1.08 -21.76 -1.64
N ILE A 96 0.04 -21.55 -2.45
CA ILE A 96 -1.29 -22.17 -2.27
C ILE A 96 -1.21 -23.71 -2.34
N GLU A 97 -0.23 -24.24 -3.09
CA GLU A 97 0.04 -25.68 -3.15
C GLU A 97 0.42 -26.26 -1.77
N ASN A 98 1.03 -25.44 -0.90
CA ASN A 98 1.42 -25.82 0.46
C ASN A 98 0.31 -25.51 1.49
N ASP A 99 -0.49 -24.47 1.26
CA ASP A 99 -1.62 -24.09 2.11
C ASP A 99 -2.80 -23.58 1.26
N PRO A 100 -3.82 -24.43 0.98
CA PRO A 100 -5.00 -24.04 0.22
C PRO A 100 -5.81 -22.88 0.82
N SER A 101 -5.68 -22.62 2.14
CA SER A 101 -6.37 -21.50 2.79
C SER A 101 -5.86 -20.14 2.31
N LEU A 102 -4.67 -20.10 1.71
CA LEU A 102 -4.10 -18.89 1.13
C LEU A 102 -4.91 -18.36 -0.05
N TYR A 103 -5.64 -19.23 -0.78
CA TYR A 103 -6.47 -18.80 -1.91
C TYR A 103 -7.56 -17.81 -1.46
N GLU A 104 -8.38 -18.20 -0.48
CA GLU A 104 -9.44 -17.35 0.06
C GLU A 104 -8.85 -16.12 0.76
N TYR A 105 -7.71 -16.26 1.44
CA TYR A 105 -6.99 -15.12 2.01
C TYR A 105 -6.63 -14.08 0.95
N TYR A 106 -6.01 -14.51 -0.16
CA TYR A 106 -5.59 -13.59 -1.22
C TYR A 106 -6.79 -12.95 -1.91
N LYS A 107 -7.89 -13.69 -2.08
CA LYS A 107 -9.11 -13.16 -2.68
C LYS A 107 -9.72 -12.05 -1.81
N GLU A 108 -9.90 -12.32 -0.52
CA GLU A 108 -10.38 -11.33 0.46
C GLU A 108 -9.45 -10.11 0.55
N LEU A 109 -8.14 -10.34 0.53
CA LEU A 109 -7.13 -9.29 0.51
C LEU A 109 -7.34 -8.37 -0.71
N THR A 110 -7.40 -8.93 -1.92
CA THR A 110 -7.61 -8.16 -3.15
C THR A 110 -8.91 -7.35 -3.08
N GLU A 111 -10.03 -7.98 -2.71
CA GLU A 111 -11.33 -7.29 -2.63
C GLU A 111 -11.32 -6.12 -1.63
N ARG A 112 -10.69 -6.31 -0.46
CA ARG A 112 -10.59 -5.25 0.55
C ARG A 112 -9.66 -4.13 0.15
N TYR A 113 -8.54 -4.45 -0.52
CA TYR A 113 -7.64 -3.44 -1.06
C TYR A 113 -8.31 -2.60 -2.16
N THR A 114 -9.07 -3.23 -3.06
CA THR A 114 -9.86 -2.50 -4.07
C THR A 114 -10.85 -1.55 -3.41
N LYS A 115 -11.64 -2.04 -2.44
CA LYS A 115 -12.60 -1.19 -1.70
C LYS A 115 -11.92 -0.04 -0.95
N TRP A 116 -10.77 -0.31 -0.33
CA TRP A 116 -9.99 0.71 0.37
C TRP A 116 -9.47 1.78 -0.59
N PHE A 117 -8.92 1.37 -1.74
CA PHE A 117 -8.42 2.28 -2.76
C PHE A 117 -9.54 3.14 -3.35
N GLU A 118 -10.72 2.55 -3.59
CA GLU A 118 -11.92 3.28 -4.04
C GLU A 118 -12.38 4.32 -3.01
N ALA A 119 -12.42 3.94 -1.73
CA ALA A 119 -12.84 4.80 -0.62
C ALA A 119 -11.79 5.84 -0.20
N TYR A 120 -10.53 5.71 -0.64
CA TYR A 120 -9.48 6.66 -0.30
C TYR A 120 -9.74 8.04 -0.91
N ASP A 121 -9.76 9.06 -0.05
CA ASP A 121 -10.11 10.46 -0.35
C ASP A 121 -9.12 11.49 0.23
N ARG A 122 -8.02 11.04 0.82
CA ARG A 122 -7.06 11.91 1.52
C ARG A 122 -6.10 12.64 0.58
N SER A 123 -5.83 12.06 -0.59
CA SER A 123 -4.99 12.68 -1.62
C SER A 123 -5.32 12.17 -3.02
N PRO A 124 -4.83 12.85 -4.08
CA PRO A 124 -4.93 12.35 -5.43
C PRO A 124 -4.41 10.92 -5.54
N LYS A 125 -5.08 10.10 -6.36
CA LYS A 125 -4.72 8.69 -6.55
C LYS A 125 -4.47 8.37 -8.01
N LEU A 126 -3.38 7.64 -8.26
CA LEU A 126 -2.98 7.10 -9.55
C LEU A 126 -3.06 5.58 -9.49
N GLN A 127 -3.89 5.00 -10.37
CA GLN A 127 -3.93 3.55 -10.54
C GLN A 127 -3.09 3.15 -11.76
N ILE A 128 -2.12 2.27 -11.55
CA ILE A 128 -1.32 1.63 -12.59
C ILE A 128 -1.88 0.24 -12.86
N ASP A 129 -2.12 -0.07 -14.12
CA ASP A 129 -2.53 -1.40 -14.57
C ASP A 129 -1.31 -2.32 -14.65
N GLY A 130 -1.14 -3.15 -13.62
CA GLY A 130 -0.06 -4.12 -13.52
C GLY A 130 -0.26 -5.36 -14.39
N ASP A 131 -1.45 -5.61 -14.96
CA ASP A 131 -1.65 -6.69 -15.93
C ASP A 131 -1.16 -6.26 -17.31
N LYS A 132 -1.33 -4.98 -17.64
CA LYS A 132 -0.83 -4.38 -18.88
C LYS A 132 0.68 -4.11 -18.85
N TYR A 133 1.20 -3.61 -17.74
CA TYR A 133 2.61 -3.21 -17.62
C TYR A 133 3.40 -4.21 -16.77
N ASP A 134 4.18 -5.08 -17.43
CA ASP A 134 5.21 -5.89 -16.75
C ASP A 134 6.50 -5.08 -16.60
N PHE A 135 6.50 -4.14 -15.66
CA PHE A 135 7.66 -3.28 -15.38
C PHE A 135 8.81 -4.02 -14.67
N VAL A 136 8.71 -5.34 -14.45
CA VAL A 136 9.79 -6.16 -13.90
C VAL A 136 10.65 -6.75 -15.03
N GLU A 137 10.01 -7.23 -16.09
CA GLU A 137 10.68 -7.91 -17.21
C GLU A 137 10.74 -7.06 -18.49
N ASP A 138 9.93 -6.00 -18.60
CA ASP A 138 9.90 -5.09 -19.75
C ASP A 138 10.32 -3.66 -19.35
N GLU A 139 11.49 -3.26 -19.83
CA GLU A 139 12.04 -1.93 -19.61
C GLU A 139 11.18 -0.83 -20.26
N ALA A 140 10.55 -1.09 -21.40
CA ALA A 140 9.65 -0.12 -22.03
C ALA A 140 8.36 0.06 -21.20
N ALA A 141 7.85 -1.02 -20.59
CA ALA A 141 6.75 -0.94 -19.65
C ALA A 141 7.13 -0.15 -18.39
N ALA A 142 8.34 -0.35 -17.86
CA ALA A 142 8.86 0.44 -16.75
C ALA A 142 8.93 1.94 -17.08
N GLN A 143 9.45 2.30 -18.26
CA GLN A 143 9.47 3.70 -18.72
C GLN A 143 8.06 4.27 -18.89
N ALA A 144 7.11 3.49 -19.39
CA ALA A 144 5.72 3.91 -19.54
C ALA A 144 5.04 4.16 -18.19
N VAL A 145 5.34 3.35 -17.16
CA VAL A 145 4.84 3.56 -15.79
C VAL A 145 5.47 4.80 -15.16
N LEU A 146 6.79 4.96 -15.28
CA LEU A 146 7.49 6.15 -14.77
C LEU A 146 6.94 7.42 -15.42
N LYS A 147 6.69 7.41 -16.72
CA LYS A 147 6.08 8.54 -17.41
C LYS A 147 4.68 8.87 -16.87
N GLN A 148 3.85 7.87 -16.58
CA GLN A 148 2.53 8.10 -15.97
C GLN A 148 2.64 8.75 -14.58
N VAL A 149 3.62 8.33 -13.78
CA VAL A 149 3.89 8.94 -12.47
C VAL A 149 4.37 10.39 -12.65
N ASP A 150 5.30 10.63 -13.59
CA ASP A 150 5.79 11.98 -13.91
C ASP A 150 4.69 12.93 -14.38
N ASP A 151 3.79 12.45 -15.24
CA ASP A 151 2.66 13.20 -15.75
C ASP A 151 1.70 13.56 -14.59
N ALA A 152 1.41 12.60 -13.70
CA ALA A 152 0.57 12.84 -12.51
C ALA A 152 1.20 13.86 -11.54
N LEU A 153 2.52 13.76 -11.29
CA LEU A 153 3.23 14.72 -10.44
C LEU A 153 3.23 16.13 -11.06
N ALA A 154 3.33 16.24 -12.39
CA ALA A 154 3.27 17.52 -13.10
C ALA A 154 1.86 18.15 -13.02
N GLU A 155 0.79 17.37 -13.20
CA GLU A 155 -0.60 17.84 -13.05
C GLU A 155 -0.87 18.39 -11.65
N LEU A 156 -0.26 17.79 -10.63
CA LEU A 156 -0.39 18.20 -9.24
C LEU A 156 0.54 19.36 -8.83
N ASN A 157 1.38 19.85 -9.75
CA ASN A 157 2.43 20.85 -9.49
C ASN A 157 3.39 20.43 -8.37
N LEU A 158 3.65 19.13 -8.23
CA LEU A 158 4.58 18.55 -7.26
C LEU A 158 6.01 18.44 -7.81
N LYS A 159 6.20 18.72 -9.10
CA LYS A 159 7.52 18.81 -9.74
C LYS A 159 8.12 20.20 -9.48
N ALA A 160 9.29 20.23 -8.85
CA ALA A 160 10.09 21.45 -8.65
C ALA A 160 10.74 21.95 -9.96
#